data_AF-A0A0D6A356-F1
#
_entry.id   AF-A0A0D6A356-F1
#
_cell.length_a   1.000
_cell.length_b   1.000
_cell.length_c   1.000
_cell.angle_alpha   90.00
_cell.angle_beta   90.00
_cell.angle_gamma   90.00
#
_symmetry.space_group_name_H-M   'P 1'
#
loop_
_entity.id
_entity.type
_entity.pdbx_description
1 polymer ?
#
loop_
_entity_poly.entity_id
_entity_poly.type
_entity_poly.pdbx_seq_one_letter_code
_entity_poly.pdbx_strand_id
1 'polypeptide(L)'
;MGKMKAGKKIPSVRKLAVELTVNVNTVQRALQQMNEQGILYTKRGEGNFVTKDTELLAQTKKKLIDNELSEFVQNMNKLGVEKDKIVSILKDYLK
;
A
#
# COMPACT_ATOMS: atom_id res chain seq x y z
N MET A 1 5.27 -9.20 -13.51
CA MET A 1 4.60 -7.96 -13.03
C MET A 1 5.66 -7.11 -12.33
N GLY A 2 6.10 -6.06 -13.04
CA GLY A 2 7.41 -5.44 -12.86
C GLY A 2 7.47 -4.39 -11.75
N LYS A 3 8.45 -4.57 -10.87
CA LYS A 3 8.95 -3.63 -9.84
C LYS A 3 9.04 -2.20 -10.39
N MET A 4 8.01 -1.37 -10.16
CA MET A 4 8.12 0.06 -10.42
C MET A 4 9.12 0.66 -9.43
N LYS A 5 10.28 1.11 -9.94
CA LYS A 5 11.33 1.74 -9.15
C LYS A 5 10.85 3.09 -8.61
N ALA A 6 11.05 3.30 -7.31
CA ALA A 6 10.76 4.57 -6.64
C ALA A 6 11.41 5.76 -7.36
N GLY A 7 10.69 6.87 -7.48
CA GLY A 7 11.15 8.08 -8.18
C GLY A 7 11.01 8.06 -9.71
N LYS A 8 10.41 7.02 -10.30
CA LYS A 8 10.13 7.01 -11.75
C LYS A 8 9.00 8.01 -12.07
N LYS A 9 9.21 8.81 -13.12
CA LYS A 9 8.17 9.68 -13.68
C LYS A 9 7.05 8.84 -14.28
N ILE A 10 5.83 9.09 -13.84
CA ILE A 10 4.63 8.48 -14.41
C ILE A 10 4.26 9.25 -15.69
N PRO A 11 3.94 8.54 -16.79
CA PRO A 11 3.44 9.17 -18.01
C PRO A 11 2.21 10.04 -17.74
N SER A 12 1.90 10.98 -18.63
CA SER A 12 0.67 11.75 -18.53
C SER A 12 -0.56 10.84 -18.62
N VAL A 13 -1.68 11.27 -18.03
CA VAL A 13 -2.98 10.56 -18.09
C VAL A 13 -3.32 10.15 -19.52
N ARG A 14 -3.12 11.07 -20.49
CA ARG A 14 -3.38 10.81 -21.91
C ARG A 14 -2.50 9.70 -22.47
N LYS A 15 -1.22 9.66 -22.12
CA LYS A 15 -0.30 8.62 -22.59
C LYS A 15 -0.63 7.25 -22.00
N LEU A 16 -0.98 7.20 -20.71
CA LEU A 16 -1.45 5.98 -20.03
C LEU A 16 -2.77 5.46 -20.59
N ALA A 17 -3.71 6.35 -20.90
CA ALA A 17 -4.97 6.01 -21.53
C ALA A 17 -4.78 5.34 -22.90
N VAL A 18 -3.82 5.83 -23.69
CA VAL A 18 -3.45 5.25 -25.00
C VAL A 18 -2.73 3.91 -24.82
N GLU A 19 -1.76 3.81 -23.91
CA GLU A 19 -1.00 2.57 -23.69
C GLU A 19 -1.85 1.43 -23.13
N LEU A 20 -2.83 1.76 -22.27
CA LEU A 20 -3.72 0.78 -21.64
C LEU A 20 -5.04 0.60 -22.40
N THR A 21 -5.30 1.41 -23.44
CA THR A 21 -6.57 1.45 -24.16
C THR A 21 -7.77 1.67 -23.21
N VAL A 22 -7.59 2.52 -22.21
CA VAL A 22 -8.59 2.83 -21.16
C VAL A 22 -9.03 4.29 -21.28
N ASN A 23 -10.27 4.59 -20.87
CA ASN A 23 -10.78 5.95 -20.80
C ASN A 23 -9.89 6.86 -19.93
N VAL A 24 -9.54 8.05 -20.46
CA VAL A 24 -8.74 9.09 -19.80
C VAL A 24 -9.27 9.41 -18.39
N ASN A 25 -10.59 9.48 -18.21
CA ASN A 25 -11.20 9.76 -16.91
C ASN A 25 -10.97 8.63 -15.89
N THR A 26 -10.97 7.38 -16.36
CA THR A 26 -10.70 6.21 -15.51
C THR A 26 -9.24 6.20 -15.06
N VAL A 27 -8.31 6.48 -15.97
CA VAL A 27 -6.88 6.61 -15.65
C VAL A 27 -6.65 7.79 -14.70
N GLN A 28 -7.35 8.91 -14.89
CA GLN A 28 -7.25 10.08 -14.03
C GLN A 28 -7.72 9.77 -12.60
N ARG A 29 -8.87 9.11 -12.45
CA ARG A 29 -9.38 8.68 -11.13
C ARG A 29 -8.40 7.73 -10.43
N ALA A 30 -7.87 6.75 -11.15
CA ALA A 30 -6.89 5.81 -10.59
C ALA A 30 -5.62 6.54 -10.11
N LEU A 31 -5.08 7.47 -10.92
CA LEU A 31 -3.90 8.26 -10.54
C LEU A 31 -4.18 9.18 -9.35
N GLN A 32 -5.38 9.75 -9.25
CA GLN A 32 -5.78 10.57 -8.10
C GLN A 32 -5.84 9.73 -6.82
N GLN A 33 -6.45 8.54 -6.86
CA GLN A 33 -6.49 7.63 -5.70
C GLN A 33 -5.09 7.21 -5.26
N MET A 34 -4.19 6.94 -6.20
CA MET A 34 -2.80 6.62 -5.88
C MET A 34 -2.05 7.82 -5.27
N ASN A 35 -2.41 9.06 -5.64
CA ASN A 35 -1.87 10.29 -5.04
C ASN A 35 -2.41 10.47 -3.60
N GLU A 36 -3.70 10.21 -3.38
CA GLU A 36 -4.34 10.26 -2.06
C GLU A 36 -3.82 9.18 -1.10
N GLN A 37 -3.47 8.01 -1.62
CA GLN A 37 -2.77 6.95 -0.89
C GLN A 37 -1.27 7.23 -0.70
N GLY A 38 -0.77 8.35 -1.24
CA GLY A 38 0.62 8.77 -1.19
C GLY A 38 1.60 7.86 -1.95
N ILE A 39 1.10 7.01 -2.84
CA ILE A 39 1.88 6.16 -3.75
C ILE A 39 2.52 7.00 -4.86
N LEU A 40 1.84 8.08 -5.26
CA LEU A 40 2.33 9.08 -6.19
C LEU A 40 2.42 10.45 -5.51
N TYR A 41 3.22 11.34 -6.08
CA TYR A 41 3.17 12.77 -5.78
C TYR A 41 3.24 13.59 -7.07
N THR A 42 2.56 14.73 -7.10
CA THR A 42 2.59 15.66 -8.22
C THR A 42 3.63 16.74 -7.98
N LYS A 43 4.61 16.87 -8.89
CA LYS A 43 5.51 18.01 -8.91
C LYS A 43 4.98 19.03 -9.91
N ARG A 44 4.59 20.22 -9.42
CA ARG A 44 3.96 21.28 -10.21
C ARG A 44 4.85 21.63 -11.41
N GLY A 45 4.30 21.54 -12.61
CA GLY A 45 5.03 21.79 -13.87
C GLY A 45 5.82 20.61 -14.44
N GLU A 46 6.04 19.53 -13.67
CA GLU A 46 6.89 18.40 -14.11
C GLU A 46 6.13 17.08 -14.25
N GLY A 47 4.97 16.92 -13.61
CA GLY A 47 4.09 15.75 -13.73
C GLY A 47 4.03 14.90 -12.47
N ASN A 48 3.50 13.68 -12.59
CA ASN A 48 3.35 12.74 -11.48
C ASN A 48 4.57 11.83 -11.36
N PHE A 49 5.01 11.55 -10.14
CA PHE A 49 6.16 10.71 -9.83
C PHE A 49 5.78 9.66 -8.80
N VAL A 50 6.39 8.47 -8.88
CA VAL A 50 6.26 7.45 -7.85
C VAL A 50 6.97 7.94 -6.60
N THR A 51 6.24 7.98 -5.48
CA THR A 51 6.73 8.37 -4.16
C THR A 51 8.02 7.63 -3.82
N LYS A 52 9.01 8.38 -3.32
CA LYS A 52 10.27 7.87 -2.72
C LYS A 52 10.15 7.69 -1.20
N ASP A 53 9.00 8.04 -0.64
CA ASP A 53 8.79 8.17 0.78
C ASP A 53 8.64 6.80 1.44
N THR A 54 9.80 6.24 1.79
CA THR A 54 9.92 5.01 2.55
C THR A 54 9.19 5.09 3.88
N GLU A 55 9.01 6.29 4.43
CA GLU A 55 8.29 6.49 5.69
C GLU A 55 6.78 6.32 5.52
N LEU A 56 6.19 6.86 4.45
CA LEU A 56 4.77 6.68 4.18
C LEU A 56 4.44 5.21 3.83
N LEU A 57 5.28 4.57 3.00
CA LEU A 57 5.17 3.14 2.73
C LEU A 57 5.36 2.29 3.99
N ALA A 58 6.30 2.65 4.85
CA ALA A 58 6.50 1.97 6.13
C ALA A 58 5.32 2.17 7.08
N GLN A 59 4.73 3.37 7.13
CA GLN A 59 3.55 3.68 7.93
C GLN A 59 2.31 2.92 7.43
N THR A 60 2.06 2.91 6.12
CA THR A 60 0.96 2.12 5.53
C THR A 60 1.15 0.64 5.78
N LYS A 61 2.37 0.12 5.57
CA LYS A 61 2.70 -1.28 5.82
C LYS A 61 2.54 -1.63 7.30
N LYS A 62 3.00 -0.76 8.21
CA LYS A 62 2.84 -0.92 9.65
C LYS A 62 1.37 -0.95 10.04
N LYS A 63 0.56 -0.04 9.49
CA LYS A 63 -0.88 0.02 9.76
C LYS A 63 -1.61 -1.25 9.32
N LEU A 64 -1.24 -1.82 8.17
CA LEU A 64 -1.78 -3.11 7.71
C LEU A 64 -1.38 -4.25 8.64
N ILE A 65 -0.11 -4.30 9.06
CA ILE A 65 0.38 -5.31 10.02
C ILE A 65 -0.36 -5.17 11.36
N ASP A 66 -0.53 -3.95 11.86
CA ASP A 66 -1.21 -3.68 13.14
C ASP A 66 -2.69 -4.12 13.09
N ASN A 67 -3.37 -3.90 11.96
CA ASN A 67 -4.75 -4.34 11.78
C ASN A 67 -4.87 -5.87 11.80
N GLU A 68 -4.02 -6.58 11.03
CA GLU A 68 -3.98 -8.04 10.99
C GLU A 68 -3.66 -8.65 12.36
N LEU A 69 -2.66 -8.08 13.06
CA LEU A 69 -2.30 -8.52 14.41
C LEU A 69 -3.42 -8.25 15.42
N SER A 70 -4.12 -7.12 15.31
CA SER A 70 -5.26 -6.82 16.17
C SER A 70 -6.38 -7.83 15.98
N GLU A 71 -6.72 -8.16 14.73
CA GLU A 71 -7.75 -9.16 14.42
C GLU A 71 -7.35 -10.56 14.92
N PHE A 72 -6.10 -10.95 14.71
CA PHE A 72 -5.54 -12.19 15.24
C PHE A 72 -5.67 -12.29 16.77
N VAL A 73 -5.23 -11.25 17.49
CA VAL A 73 -5.31 -11.22 18.96
C VAL A 73 -6.76 -11.24 19.45
N GLN A 74 -7.67 -10.54 18.78
CA GLN A 74 -9.10 -10.59 19.11
C GLN A 74 -9.68 -11.99 18.93
N ASN A 75 -9.33 -12.68 17.84
CA ASN A 75 -9.80 -14.03 17.57
C ASN A 75 -9.24 -15.03 18.59
N MET A 76 -7.97 -14.89 18.96
CA MET A 76 -7.35 -15.73 20.00
C MET A 76 -7.98 -15.49 21.38
N ASN A 77 -8.28 -14.24 21.75
CA ASN A 77 -9.02 -13.95 22.98
C ASN A 77 -10.44 -14.56 22.97
N LYS A 78 -11.15 -14.50 21.82
CA LYS A 78 -12.48 -15.14 21.68
C LYS A 78 -12.41 -16.66 21.83
N LEU A 79 -11.29 -17.27 21.47
CA LEU A 79 -11.00 -18.70 21.66
C LEU A 79 -10.54 -19.03 23.09
N GLY A 80 -10.48 -18.04 23.99
CA GLY A 80 -10.05 -18.24 25.38
C GLY A 80 -8.54 -18.39 25.55
N VAL A 81 -7.74 -17.99 24.56
CA VAL A 81 -6.28 -18.04 24.64
C VAL A 81 -5.78 -16.79 25.37
N GLU A 82 -5.11 -17.00 26.51
CA GLU A 82 -4.45 -15.91 27.24
C GLU A 82 -3.31 -15.29 26.42
N LYS A 83 -3.10 -13.98 26.60
CA LYS A 83 -2.11 -13.20 25.85
C LYS A 83 -0.70 -13.81 25.86
N ASP A 84 -0.26 -14.33 27.00
CA ASP A 84 1.06 -14.96 27.14
C ASP A 84 1.21 -16.24 26.31
N LYS A 85 0.11 -17.00 26.14
CA LYS A 85 0.08 -18.17 25.27
C LYS A 85 0.04 -17.81 23.79
N ILE A 86 -0.60 -16.70 23.41
CA ILE A 86 -0.66 -16.24 22.01
C ILE A 86 0.75 -16.08 21.44
N VAL A 87 1.66 -15.47 22.20
CA VAL A 87 3.05 -15.26 21.79
C VAL A 87 3.78 -16.59 21.61
N SER A 88 3.56 -17.55 22.52
CA SER A 88 4.16 -18.89 22.42
C SER A 88 3.67 -19.64 21.18
N ILE A 89 2.35 -19.65 20.94
CA ILE A 89 1.73 -20.33 19.79
C ILE A 89 2.23 -19.71 18.48
N LEU A 90 2.29 -18.37 18.42
CA LEU A 90 2.80 -17.67 17.24
C LEU A 90 4.27 -18.01 16.98
N LYS A 91 5.09 -18.08 18.03
CA LYS A 91 6.51 -18.43 17.92
C LYS A 91 6.71 -19.87 17.44
N ASP A 92 5.87 -20.80 17.86
CA ASP A 92 5.91 -22.19 17.40
C ASP A 92 5.41 -22.35 15.95
N TYR A 93 4.41 -21.56 15.54
CA TYR A 93 3.89 -21.56 14.16
C TYR A 93 4.87 -20.95 13.15
N LEU A 94 5.67 -19.97 13.56
CA LEU A 94 6.68 -19.31 12.73
C LEU A 94 8.00 -20.10 12.61
N LYS A 95 8.08 -21.28 13.25
CA LYS A 95 9.29 -22.11 13.37
C LYS A 95 9.44 -23.09 12.21
#